data_AF-A0A015Z7H3-F1
#
_entry.id   AF-A0A015Z7H3-F1
#
_cell.length_a   1.000
_cell.length_b   1.000
_cell.length_c   1.000
_cell.angle_alpha   90.00
_cell.angle_beta   90.00
_cell.angle_gamma   90.00
#
_symmetry.space_group_name_H-M   'P 1'
#
loop_
_entity.id
_entity.type
_entity.pdbx_description
1 polymer ?
#
loop_
_entity_poly.entity_id
_entity_poly.type
_entity_poly.pdbx_seq_one_letter_code
_entity_poly.pdbx_strand_id
1 'polypeptide(L)'
;MKIDFRKIVVNDIEGNVLMKEVEKRDSEGNIVGTERVIDYKDVSKDLGNAIYFNVSDIKDQEIGRKLYLEGEIEVDGPTAALIKKFADQIFYAYVKFPLFKLLDSALNQNKE
;
A
#
# COMPACT_ATOMS: atom_id res chain seq x y z
N MET A 1 8.53 -11.09 3.22
CA MET A 1 8.44 -10.48 1.87
C MET A 1 8.30 -8.98 2.04
N LYS A 2 9.12 -8.21 1.33
CA LYS A 2 9.04 -6.74 1.31
C LYS A 2 7.85 -6.29 0.45
N ILE A 3 6.99 -5.43 1.00
CA ILE A 3 5.82 -4.87 0.30
C ILE A 3 5.95 -3.35 0.23
N ASP A 4 5.68 -2.76 -0.94
CA ASP A 4 5.59 -1.30 -1.16
C ASP A 4 4.13 -0.84 -1.01
N PHE A 5 3.82 -0.19 0.11
CA PHE A 5 2.49 0.29 0.47
C PHE A 5 2.10 1.60 -0.25
N ARG A 6 2.98 2.14 -1.08
CA ARG A 6 2.66 3.26 -1.98
C ARG A 6 2.00 2.76 -3.28
N LYS A 7 2.09 1.45 -3.54
CA LYS A 7 1.71 0.82 -4.82
C LYS A 7 0.57 -0.17 -4.69
N ILE A 8 -0.49 0.18 -3.94
CA ILE A 8 -1.67 -0.68 -3.86
C ILE A 8 -2.50 -0.54 -5.14
N VAL A 9 -2.65 -1.65 -5.86
CA VAL A 9 -3.54 -1.74 -7.03
C VAL A 9 -4.97 -1.81 -6.53
N VAL A 10 -5.80 -0.86 -6.94
CA VAL A 10 -7.23 -0.80 -6.62
C VAL A 10 -8.07 -0.92 -7.89
N ASN A 11 -9.31 -1.38 -7.72
CA ASN A 11 -10.20 -1.70 -8.83
C ASN A 11 -11.48 -0.87 -8.72
N ASP A 12 -12.12 -0.61 -9.86
CA ASP A 12 -13.48 -0.08 -9.91
C ASP A 12 -14.52 -1.15 -9.51
N ILE A 13 -15.80 -0.77 -9.55
CA ILE A 13 -16.93 -1.64 -9.21
C ILE A 13 -17.13 -2.80 -10.20
N GLU A 14 -16.57 -2.71 -11.41
CA GLU A 14 -16.60 -3.75 -12.44
C GLU A 14 -15.38 -4.69 -12.32
N GLY A 15 -14.46 -4.38 -11.42
CA GLY A 15 -13.24 -5.15 -11.19
C GLY A 15 -12.07 -4.75 -12.09
N ASN A 16 -12.18 -3.68 -12.89
CA ASN A 16 -11.07 -3.17 -13.70
C ASN A 16 -10.08 -2.42 -12.82
N VAL A 17 -8.79 -2.54 -13.11
CA VAL A 17 -7.75 -1.76 -12.43
C VAL A 17 -7.97 -0.28 -12.71
N LEU A 18 -7.92 0.56 -11.66
CA LEU A 18 -7.98 2.00 -11.83
C LEU A 18 -6.70 2.49 -12.52
N MET A 19 -6.90 3.29 -13.57
CA MET A 19 -5.84 3.86 -14.38
C MET A 19 -5.98 5.38 -14.40
N LYS A 20 -4.86 6.08 -14.47
CA LYS A 20 -4.82 7.53 -14.72
C LYS A 20 -4.05 7.83 -15.99
N GLU A 21 -4.38 8.96 -16.59
CA GLU A 21 -3.63 9.50 -17.70
C GLU A 21 -2.50 10.39 -17.17
N VAL A 22 -1.29 10.20 -17.70
CA VAL A 22 -0.11 11.01 -17.36
C VAL A 22 0.54 11.52 -18.64
N GLU A 23 1.19 12.68 -18.54
CA GLU A 23 1.96 13.25 -19.64
C GLU A 23 3.20 12.41 -19.93
N LYS A 24 3.36 12.02 -21.19
CA LYS A 24 4.59 11.40 -21.68
C LYS A 24 5.57 12.48 -22.05
N ARG A 25 6.78 12.41 -21.49
CA ARG A 25 7.85 13.37 -21.75
C ARG A 25 8.99 12.72 -22.52
N ASP A 26 9.60 13.44 -23.45
CA ASP A 26 10.84 13.04 -24.10
C ASP A 26 12.06 13.23 -23.16
N SER A 27 13.26 12.92 -23.66
CA SER A 27 14.50 13.09 -22.90
C SER A 27 14.85 14.54 -22.56
N GLU A 28 14.23 15.51 -23.25
CA GLU A 28 14.41 16.96 -23.03
C GLU A 28 13.33 17.52 -22.08
N GLY A 29 12.35 16.70 -21.69
CA GLY A 29 11.26 17.05 -20.80
C GLY A 29 10.02 17.63 -21.51
N ASN A 30 9.99 17.67 -22.83
CA ASN A 30 8.84 18.16 -23.60
C ASN A 30 7.71 17.13 -23.58
N ILE A 31 6.46 17.61 -23.50
CA ILE A 31 5.28 16.74 -23.57
C ILE A 31 5.11 16.28 -25.02
N VAL A 32 5.20 14.97 -25.23
CA VAL A 32 5.07 14.33 -26.55
C VAL A 32 3.78 13.51 -26.70
N GLY A 33 2.95 13.48 -25.66
CA GLY A 33 1.66 12.81 -25.65
C GLY A 33 1.20 12.47 -24.25
N THR A 34 0.26 11.55 -24.14
CA THR A 34 -0.19 10.99 -22.87
C THR A 34 -0.15 9.48 -22.88
N GLU A 35 -0.05 8.87 -21.71
CA GLU A 35 -0.12 7.43 -21.52
C GLU A 35 -1.01 7.08 -20.32
N ARG A 36 -1.65 5.91 -20.37
CA ARG A 36 -2.42 5.39 -19.23
C ARG A 36 -1.54 4.50 -18.37
N VAL A 37 -1.43 4.85 -17.10
CA VAL A 37 -0.69 4.08 -16.09
C VAL A 37 -1.63 3.67 -14.96
N ILE A 38 -1.26 2.65 -14.19
CA ILE A 38 -2.00 2.25 -13.00
C ILE A 38 -2.05 3.43 -12.02
N ASP A 39 -3.25 3.76 -11.55
CA ASP A 39 -3.43 4.73 -10.48
C ASP A 39 -3.31 4.03 -9.13
N TYR A 40 -2.07 3.83 -8.71
CA TYR A 40 -1.78 3.22 -7.43
C TYR A 40 -2.34 4.06 -6.27
N LYS A 41 -2.94 3.38 -5.30
CA LYS A 41 -3.30 3.98 -4.02
C LYS A 41 -2.12 3.88 -3.06
N ASP A 42 -1.60 5.04 -2.66
CA ASP A 42 -0.67 5.13 -1.53
C ASP A 42 -1.46 5.06 -0.22
N VAL A 43 -1.14 4.07 0.61
CA VAL A 43 -1.70 3.88 1.95
C VAL A 43 -0.64 4.02 3.05
N SER A 44 0.63 4.23 2.68
CA SER A 44 1.77 4.15 3.58
C SER A 44 1.71 5.18 4.71
N LYS A 45 1.42 6.44 4.37
CA LYS A 45 1.38 7.54 5.34
C LYS A 45 0.20 7.43 6.31
N ASP A 46 -0.98 7.12 5.78
CA ASP A 46 -2.20 6.98 6.58
C ASP A 46 -2.08 5.80 7.55
N LEU A 47 -1.61 4.64 7.08
CA LEU A 47 -1.34 3.48 7.96
C LEU A 47 -0.21 3.75 8.94
N GLY A 48 0.88 4.38 8.48
CA GLY A 48 2.05 4.64 9.31
C GLY A 48 1.69 5.51 10.50
N ASN A 49 0.93 6.58 10.27
CA ASN A 49 0.38 7.42 11.32
C ASN A 49 -0.62 6.66 12.21
N ALA A 50 -1.57 5.93 11.62
CA ALA A 50 -2.55 5.17 12.39
C ALA A 50 -1.89 4.19 13.36
N ILE A 51 -0.88 3.45 12.91
CA ILE A 51 -0.10 2.54 13.75
C ILE A 51 0.70 3.33 14.78
N TYR A 52 1.53 4.29 14.35
CA TYR A 52 2.48 4.99 15.22
C TYR A 52 1.83 5.65 16.44
N PHE A 53 0.63 6.21 16.28
CA PHE A 53 -0.07 6.93 17.34
C PHE A 53 -1.00 6.07 18.20
N ASN A 54 -1.37 4.86 17.77
CA ASN A 54 -2.43 4.08 18.42
C ASN A 54 -1.99 2.69 18.93
N VAL A 55 -0.71 2.37 18.84
CA VAL A 55 -0.12 1.18 19.46
C VAL A 55 0.51 1.51 20.81
N SER A 56 0.49 0.55 21.73
CA SER A 56 1.13 0.68 23.04
C SER A 56 2.56 0.13 23.08
N ASP A 57 2.91 -0.79 22.17
CA ASP A 57 4.25 -1.36 22.08
C ASP A 57 5.14 -0.51 21.16
N ILE A 58 6.34 -0.16 21.65
CA ILE A 58 7.34 0.60 20.90
C ILE A 58 7.79 -0.15 19.63
N LYS A 59 7.81 -1.48 19.65
CA LYS A 59 8.16 -2.28 18.47
C LYS A 59 7.15 -2.10 17.34
N ASP A 60 5.86 -2.11 17.68
CA ASP A 60 4.79 -1.83 16.72
C ASP A 60 4.80 -0.38 16.27
N GLN A 61 5.17 0.54 17.17
CA GLN A 61 5.32 1.96 16.84
C GLN A 61 6.39 2.17 15.77
N GLU A 62 7.53 1.45 15.85
CA GLU A 62 8.59 1.51 14.85
C GLU A 62 8.13 0.98 13.48
N ILE A 63 7.21 0.00 13.44
CA ILE A 63 6.58 -0.42 12.18
C ILE A 63 5.83 0.75 11.54
N GLY A 64 5.03 1.48 12.32
CA GLY A 64 4.32 2.67 11.83
C GLY A 64 5.27 3.74 11.31
N ARG A 65 6.37 3.99 12.04
CA ARG A 65 7.42 4.95 11.64
C ARG A 65 8.09 4.56 10.32
N LYS A 66 8.51 3.31 10.18
CA LYS A 66 9.14 2.81 8.93
C LYS A 66 8.18 2.88 7.76
N LEU A 67 6.92 2.47 7.97
CA LEU A 67 5.90 2.55 6.94
C LEU A 67 5.69 3.99 6.46
N TYR A 68 5.64 4.95 7.37
CA TYR A 68 5.47 6.38 7.03
C TYR A 68 6.67 6.96 6.26
N LEU A 69 7.89 6.63 6.69
CA LEU A 69 9.12 7.23 6.14
C LEU A 69 9.58 6.54 4.84
N GLU A 70 9.49 5.22 4.80
CA GLU A 70 10.06 4.42 3.70
C GLU A 70 8.99 4.00 2.70
N GLY A 71 7.74 3.83 3.14
CA GLY A 71 6.63 3.34 2.32
C GLY A 71 6.68 1.83 2.05
N GLU A 72 7.76 1.16 2.44
CA GLU A 72 7.99 -0.26 2.19
C GLU A 72 8.60 -0.94 3.41
N ILE A 73 8.09 -2.12 3.77
CA ILE A 73 8.59 -2.89 4.92
C ILE A 73 8.51 -4.40 4.63
N GLU A 74 9.32 -5.18 5.35
CA GLU A 74 9.15 -6.62 5.42
C GLU A 74 7.87 -6.96 6.19
N VAL A 75 7.10 -7.91 5.65
CA VAL A 75 5.84 -8.35 6.23
C VAL A 75 5.94 -9.83 6.62
N ASP A 76 5.76 -10.08 7.91
CA ASP A 76 5.54 -11.37 8.53
C ASP A 76 4.11 -11.47 9.10
N GLY A 77 3.78 -12.60 9.74
CA GLY A 77 2.43 -12.84 10.28
C GLY A 77 1.96 -11.76 11.26
N PRO A 78 2.72 -11.46 12.33
CA PRO A 78 2.39 -10.38 13.26
C PRO A 78 2.24 -9.00 12.61
N THR A 79 3.18 -8.63 11.73
CA THR A 79 3.14 -7.34 11.02
C THR A 79 1.91 -7.24 10.12
N ALA A 80 1.57 -8.30 9.39
CA ALA A 80 0.37 -8.35 8.57
C ALA A 80 -0.91 -8.20 9.41
N ALA A 81 -1.00 -8.88 10.56
CA ALA A 81 -2.15 -8.78 11.46
C ALA A 81 -2.32 -7.36 12.01
N LEU A 82 -1.22 -6.70 12.40
CA LEU A 82 -1.21 -5.31 12.84
C LEU A 82 -1.72 -4.37 11.75
N ILE A 83 -1.20 -4.51 10.53
CA ILE A 83 -1.61 -3.69 9.38
C ILE A 83 -3.08 -3.89 9.05
N LYS A 84 -3.57 -5.15 9.03
CA LYS A 84 -4.99 -5.44 8.78
C LYS A 84 -5.89 -4.78 9.82
N LYS A 85 -5.52 -4.84 11.10
CA LYS A 85 -6.27 -4.19 12.20
C LYS A 85 -6.45 -2.69 11.95
N PHE A 86 -5.38 -1.97 11.63
CA PHE A 86 -5.46 -0.52 11.43
C PHE A 86 -6.09 -0.14 10.09
N ALA A 87 -5.81 -0.89 9.02
CA ALA A 87 -6.47 -0.72 7.73
C ALA A 87 -8.00 -0.88 7.85
N ASP A 88 -8.48 -1.81 8.69
CA ASP A 88 -9.92 -2.02 8.89
C ASP A 88 -10.62 -0.81 9.52
N GLN A 89 -9.88 -0.04 10.33
CA GLN A 89 -10.37 1.15 11.01
C GLN A 89 -10.39 2.40 10.12
N ILE A 90 -9.42 2.56 9.23
CA ILE A 90 -9.19 3.83 8.53
C ILE A 90 -9.54 3.82 7.04
N PHE A 91 -9.71 2.64 6.42
CA PHE A 91 -9.96 2.55 4.99
C PHE A 91 -11.31 1.95 4.61
N TYR A 92 -11.82 2.40 3.47
CA TYR A 92 -12.99 1.81 2.80
C TYR A 92 -12.66 0.49 2.11
N ALA A 93 -13.71 -0.30 1.82
CA ALA A 93 -13.59 -1.64 1.26
C ALA A 93 -12.75 -1.73 -0.03
N TYR A 94 -12.83 -0.73 -0.91
CA TYR A 94 -12.11 -0.71 -2.18
C TYR A 94 -10.57 -0.69 -2.03
N VAL A 95 -10.07 -0.22 -0.87
CA VAL A 95 -8.64 -0.29 -0.50
C VAL A 95 -8.37 -1.54 0.33
N LYS A 96 -9.25 -1.86 1.29
CA LYS A 96 -9.07 -3.00 2.21
C LYS A 96 -8.96 -4.32 1.47
N PHE A 97 -9.85 -4.55 0.51
CA PHE A 97 -9.89 -5.81 -0.22
C PHE A 97 -8.56 -6.16 -0.94
N PRO A 98 -8.03 -5.30 -1.83
CA PRO A 98 -6.76 -5.59 -2.49
C PRO A 98 -5.58 -5.62 -1.51
N LEU A 99 -5.55 -4.74 -0.49
CA LEU A 99 -4.51 -4.73 0.52
C LEU A 99 -4.45 -6.05 1.30
N PHE A 100 -5.60 -6.58 1.72
CA PHE A 100 -5.65 -7.83 2.49
C PHE A 100 -5.22 -9.02 1.63
N LYS A 101 -5.67 -9.05 0.38
CA LYS A 101 -5.24 -10.06 -0.59
C LYS A 101 -3.73 -10.03 -0.81
N LEU A 102 -3.13 -8.85 -0.90
CA LEU A 102 -1.67 -8.67 -1.03
C LEU A 102 -0.93 -9.22 0.20
N LEU A 103 -1.38 -8.85 1.41
CA LEU A 103 -0.82 -9.35 2.66
C LEU A 103 -0.93 -10.88 2.79
N ASP A 104 -2.09 -11.44 2.47
CA ASP A 104 -2.31 -12.90 2.53
C ASP A 104 -1.44 -13.66 1.52
N SER A 105 -1.28 -13.11 0.32
CA SER A 105 -0.41 -13.70 -0.70
C SER A 105 1.05 -13.70 -0.24
N ALA A 106 1.51 -12.59 0.34
CA ALA A 106 2.87 -12.46 0.87
C ALA A 106 3.15 -13.46 2.02
N LEU A 107 2.16 -13.74 2.88
CA LEU A 107 2.30 -14.72 3.96
C LEU A 107 2.32 -16.16 3.46
N ASN A 108 1.56 -16.47 2.42
CA ASN A 108 1.51 -17.82 1.86
C ASN A 108 2.79 -18.17 1.09
N GLN A 109 3.43 -17.19 0.44
CA GLN A 109 4.73 -17.38 -0.22
C GLN A 109 5.89 -17.66 0.76
N ASN A 110 5.77 -17.29 2.04
CA ASN A 110 6.79 -17.59 3.05
C ASN A 110 6.61 -18.98 3.70
N LYS A 111 5.64 -19.80 3.25
CA LYS A 111 5.38 -21.15 3.76
C LYS A 111 5.93 -22.26 2.86
N GLU A 112 6.44 -21.93 1.68
CA GLU A 112 7.14 -22.81 0.75
C GLU A 112 8.66 -22.62 0.88
#